data_AF-A0A6N9JDF7-F1
#
_entry.id   AF-A0A6N9JDF7-F1
#
_cell.length_a   1.000
_cell.length_b   1.000
_cell.length_c   1.000
_cell.angle_alpha   90.00
_cell.angle_beta   90.00
_cell.angle_gamma   90.00
#
_symmetry.space_group_name_H-M   'P 1'
#
loop_
_entity.id
_entity.type
_entity.pdbx_description
1 polymer ?
#
loop_
_entity_poly.entity_id
_entity_poly.type
_entity_poly.pdbx_seq_one_letter_code
_entity_poly.pdbx_strand_id
1 'polypeptide(L)'
;MTAWDRDKVAGSNKQLEGAELKGLDLSGLDLSKANLISANLITTNLSGASLVGANLFSAKAMRADFSKAHLSGANLLKANLTRANLKESIFNDSDLTGANLTESSLEKADFIRAKLVEANLLGANLSGADFSEAKLTGRYQREGYYSRGANLSKGKLIGAKMRGADISGAEMMETDCTDVDFTRANLSEANFKHANLQSTCFVKAKLGDADFRSAKFIDCDFSGAELIEAKFQGVDLSSVKNISAEELQSAFIDNETKVPDYIKVNWKSEDTYECERV
;
A
#
# COMPACT_ATOMS: atom_id res chain seq x y z
N MET A 1 17.98 -36.91 8.15
CA MET A 1 16.97 -36.18 8.95
C MET A 1 15.60 -36.68 8.54
N THR A 2 14.76 -37.06 9.48
CA THR A 2 13.34 -37.38 9.21
C THR A 2 12.64 -36.13 8.69
N ALA A 3 11.85 -36.27 7.63
CA ALA A 3 11.09 -35.17 7.05
C ALA A 3 10.14 -34.54 8.09
N TRP A 4 9.91 -33.23 7.96
CA TRP A 4 8.88 -32.52 8.73
C TRP A 4 7.49 -33.03 8.36
N ASP A 5 6.62 -33.07 9.36
CA ASP A 5 5.18 -33.29 9.22
C ASP A 5 4.46 -32.38 10.22
N ARG A 6 3.13 -32.35 10.14
CA ARG A 6 2.30 -31.47 10.98
C ARG A 6 2.52 -31.68 12.48
N ASP A 7 2.63 -32.93 12.92
CA ASP A 7 2.76 -33.27 14.34
C ASP A 7 4.15 -32.90 14.87
N LYS A 8 5.20 -33.11 14.07
CA LYS A 8 6.55 -32.62 14.39
C LYS A 8 6.59 -31.09 14.49
N VAL A 9 5.88 -30.38 13.62
CA VAL A 9 5.76 -28.92 13.71
C VAL A 9 5.08 -28.52 15.03
N ALA A 10 3.96 -29.16 15.38
CA ALA A 10 3.26 -28.89 16.64
C ALA A 10 4.13 -29.21 17.87
N GLY A 11 4.92 -30.28 17.82
CA GLY A 11 5.85 -30.71 18.88
C GLY A 11 7.19 -29.99 18.90
N SER A 12 7.48 -29.09 17.95
CA SER A 12 8.79 -28.43 17.79
C SER A 12 9.12 -27.38 18.87
N ASN A 13 8.21 -27.14 19.81
CA ASN A 13 8.27 -25.99 20.72
C ASN A 13 8.46 -24.66 19.96
N LYS A 14 7.87 -24.56 18.77
CA LYS A 14 7.88 -23.40 17.88
C LYS A 14 9.28 -22.96 17.40
N GLN A 15 10.26 -23.87 17.46
CA GLN A 15 11.61 -23.68 16.91
C GLN A 15 11.69 -24.28 15.51
N LEU A 16 11.48 -23.45 14.49
CA LEU A 16 11.33 -23.84 13.09
C LEU A 16 12.27 -23.04 12.17
N GLU A 17 13.37 -22.53 12.71
CA GLU A 17 14.37 -21.80 11.93
C GLU A 17 14.97 -22.68 10.84
N GLY A 18 14.93 -22.19 9.60
CA GLY A 18 15.38 -22.92 8.42
C GLY A 18 14.59 -24.21 8.13
N ALA A 19 13.44 -24.43 8.78
CA ALA A 19 12.68 -25.67 8.62
C ALA A 19 12.18 -25.84 7.18
N GLU A 20 12.31 -27.06 6.65
CA GLU A 20 11.79 -27.46 5.34
C GLU A 20 10.33 -27.89 5.47
N LEU A 21 9.41 -26.91 5.41
CA LEU A 21 7.97 -27.08 5.65
C LEU A 21 7.13 -27.04 4.36
N LYS A 22 7.81 -27.04 3.20
CA LYS A 22 7.22 -26.88 1.88
C LYS A 22 6.06 -27.86 1.66
N GLY A 23 4.88 -27.30 1.33
CA GLY A 23 3.70 -28.06 0.96
C GLY A 23 2.99 -28.77 2.11
N LEU A 24 3.40 -28.54 3.36
CA LEU A 24 2.72 -29.10 4.52
C LEU A 24 1.36 -28.44 4.75
N ASP A 25 0.44 -29.19 5.34
CA ASP A 25 -0.79 -28.65 5.88
C ASP A 25 -0.63 -28.27 7.36
N LEU A 26 -0.43 -26.98 7.58
CA LEU A 26 -0.29 -26.31 8.87
C LEU A 26 -1.50 -25.43 9.18
N SER A 27 -2.62 -25.63 8.48
CA SER A 27 -3.85 -24.85 8.68
C SER A 27 -4.33 -24.92 10.13
N GLY A 28 -4.82 -23.79 10.64
CA GLY A 28 -5.34 -23.64 12.00
C GLY A 28 -4.36 -23.88 13.15
N LEU A 29 -3.07 -24.13 12.89
CA LEU A 29 -2.10 -24.34 13.97
C LEU A 29 -1.83 -23.07 14.76
N ASP A 30 -1.56 -23.23 16.05
CA ASP A 30 -0.94 -22.18 16.85
C ASP A 30 0.58 -22.17 16.67
N LEU A 31 1.04 -21.25 15.82
CA LEU A 31 2.44 -20.89 15.59
C LEU A 31 2.76 -19.51 16.17
N SER A 32 1.99 -19.02 17.14
CA SER A 32 2.21 -17.71 17.76
C SER A 32 3.60 -17.67 18.41
N LYS A 33 4.39 -16.64 18.11
CA LYS A 33 5.79 -16.47 18.53
C LYS A 33 6.76 -17.53 18.01
N ALA A 34 6.38 -18.29 16.97
CA ALA A 34 7.29 -19.26 16.36
C ALA A 34 8.51 -18.57 15.72
N ASN A 35 9.66 -19.20 15.87
CA ASN A 35 10.86 -18.85 15.11
C ASN A 35 10.80 -19.56 13.76
N LEU A 36 10.41 -18.85 12.71
CA LEU A 36 10.31 -19.30 11.32
C LEU A 36 11.34 -18.59 10.42
N ILE A 37 12.43 -18.09 11.02
CA ILE A 37 13.49 -17.38 10.29
C ILE A 37 13.97 -18.28 9.14
N SER A 38 13.99 -17.75 7.92
CA SER A 38 14.43 -18.45 6.71
C SER A 38 13.73 -19.80 6.42
N ALA A 39 12.61 -20.10 7.07
CA ALA A 39 11.88 -21.35 6.85
C ALA A 39 11.39 -21.44 5.39
N ASN A 40 11.40 -22.65 4.85
CA ASN A 40 10.84 -22.93 3.53
C ASN A 40 9.35 -23.28 3.68
N LEU A 41 8.50 -22.27 3.48
CA LEU A 41 7.05 -22.34 3.54
C LEU A 41 6.40 -22.38 2.15
N ILE A 42 7.16 -22.62 1.08
CA ILE A 42 6.63 -22.61 -0.29
C ILE A 42 5.42 -23.55 -0.38
N THR A 43 4.30 -23.07 -0.93
CA THR A 43 3.05 -23.84 -1.10
C THR A 43 2.45 -24.44 0.17
N THR A 44 2.89 -24.02 1.36
CA THR A 44 2.38 -24.50 2.65
C THR A 44 1.00 -23.94 2.91
N ASN A 45 0.10 -24.76 3.43
CA ASN A 45 -1.21 -24.29 3.89
C ASN A 45 -1.09 -23.83 5.34
N LEU A 46 -1.19 -22.53 5.57
CA LEU A 46 -1.25 -21.85 6.87
C LEU A 46 -2.59 -21.12 7.06
N SER A 47 -3.62 -21.51 6.30
CA SER A 47 -4.93 -20.87 6.39
C SER A 47 -5.49 -20.99 7.80
N GLY A 48 -5.99 -19.87 8.33
CA GLY A 48 -6.50 -19.77 9.70
C GLY A 48 -5.48 -20.01 10.82
N ALA A 49 -4.18 -20.16 10.52
CA ALA A 49 -3.16 -20.35 11.55
C ALA A 49 -2.95 -19.07 12.38
N SER A 50 -2.61 -19.24 13.66
CA SER A 50 -2.15 -18.13 14.49
C SER A 50 -0.63 -18.00 14.37
N LEU A 51 -0.16 -16.87 13.87
CA LEU A 51 1.25 -16.49 13.71
C LEU A 51 1.55 -15.20 14.48
N VAL A 52 0.74 -14.90 15.50
CA VAL A 52 0.87 -13.67 16.31
C VAL A 52 2.27 -13.58 16.90
N GLY A 53 2.99 -12.50 16.58
CA GLY A 53 4.37 -12.27 17.02
C GLY A 53 5.40 -13.29 16.51
N ALA A 54 5.06 -14.12 15.51
CA ALA A 54 6.02 -15.04 14.91
C ALA A 54 7.13 -14.28 14.16
N ASN A 55 8.31 -14.88 14.08
CA ASN A 55 9.44 -14.33 13.35
C ASN A 55 9.61 -15.08 12.02
N LEU A 56 9.15 -14.48 10.93
CA LEU A 56 9.26 -14.95 9.55
C LEU A 56 10.35 -14.19 8.76
N PHE A 57 11.35 -13.63 9.44
CA PHE A 57 12.43 -12.91 8.78
C PHE A 57 13.04 -13.75 7.64
N SER A 58 13.04 -13.19 6.43
CA SER A 58 13.55 -13.84 5.21
C SER A 58 12.93 -15.22 4.89
N ALA A 59 11.75 -15.56 5.43
CA ALA A 59 11.08 -16.82 5.13
C ALA A 59 10.69 -16.90 3.64
N LYS A 60 10.75 -18.11 3.07
CA LYS A 60 10.37 -18.39 1.67
C LYS A 60 8.93 -18.92 1.66
N ALA A 61 7.95 -18.06 1.44
CA ALA A 61 6.52 -18.39 1.53
C ALA A 61 5.78 -18.15 0.19
N MET A 62 6.49 -18.35 -0.92
CA MET A 62 5.92 -18.20 -2.26
C MET A 62 4.74 -19.16 -2.44
N ARG A 63 3.60 -18.64 -2.92
CA ARG A 63 2.37 -19.41 -3.15
C ARG A 63 1.83 -20.14 -1.91
N ALA A 64 2.27 -19.77 -0.71
CA ALA A 64 1.69 -20.27 0.53
C ALA A 64 0.27 -19.72 0.72
N ASP A 65 -0.56 -20.45 1.47
CA ASP A 65 -1.90 -20.01 1.83
C ASP A 65 -1.91 -19.52 3.29
N PHE A 66 -2.02 -18.21 3.49
CA PHE A 66 -2.24 -17.56 4.78
C PHE A 66 -3.65 -16.96 4.88
N SER A 67 -4.59 -17.41 4.06
CA SER A 67 -5.96 -16.87 4.12
C SER A 67 -6.51 -17.01 5.53
N LYS A 68 -7.07 -15.92 6.06
CA LYS A 68 -7.59 -15.83 7.44
C LYS A 68 -6.57 -16.09 8.55
N ALA A 69 -5.27 -16.12 8.25
CA ALA A 69 -4.23 -16.25 9.26
C ALA A 69 -4.07 -14.97 10.08
N HIS A 70 -3.68 -15.12 11.34
CA HIS A 70 -3.47 -13.99 12.25
C HIS A 70 -1.97 -13.75 12.46
N LEU A 71 -1.43 -12.72 11.83
CA LEU A 71 -0.01 -12.34 11.82
C LEU A 71 0.26 -11.03 12.59
N SER A 72 -0.59 -10.65 13.53
CA SER A 72 -0.40 -9.40 14.27
C SER A 72 0.92 -9.38 15.03
N GLY A 73 1.66 -8.28 14.89
CA GLY A 73 2.99 -8.11 15.47
C GLY A 73 4.07 -9.07 14.94
N ALA A 74 3.80 -9.83 13.88
CA ALA A 74 4.79 -10.71 13.28
C ALA A 74 5.91 -9.93 12.59
N ASN A 75 7.11 -10.50 12.56
CA ASN A 75 8.24 -9.97 11.81
C ASN A 75 8.32 -10.69 10.45
N LEU A 76 7.92 -10.02 9.38
CA LEU A 76 8.00 -10.49 7.99
C LEU A 76 9.06 -9.72 7.18
N LEU A 77 10.00 -9.06 7.85
CA LEU A 77 11.07 -8.32 7.21
C LEU A 77 11.77 -9.19 6.15
N LYS A 78 11.79 -8.70 4.91
CA LYS A 78 12.35 -9.39 3.72
C LYS A 78 11.77 -10.78 3.40
N ALA A 79 10.61 -11.13 3.94
CA ALA A 79 9.94 -12.39 3.59
C ALA A 79 9.52 -12.39 2.11
N ASN A 80 9.56 -13.55 1.47
CA ASN A 80 9.07 -13.71 0.10
C ASN A 80 7.68 -14.36 0.09
N LEU A 81 6.66 -13.53 -0.11
CA LEU A 81 5.23 -13.85 -0.18
C LEU A 81 4.70 -13.75 -1.63
N THR A 82 5.57 -13.85 -2.63
CA THR A 82 5.18 -13.76 -4.04
C THR A 82 4.05 -14.74 -4.35
N ARG A 83 2.94 -14.24 -4.91
CA ARG A 83 1.74 -15.02 -5.26
C ARG A 83 1.12 -15.79 -4.08
N ALA A 84 1.38 -15.38 -2.84
CA ALA A 84 0.71 -15.96 -1.67
C ALA A 84 -0.78 -15.60 -1.64
N ASN A 85 -1.59 -16.49 -1.08
CA ASN A 85 -2.98 -16.20 -0.74
C ASN A 85 -3.02 -15.63 0.68
N LEU A 86 -3.34 -14.36 0.83
CA LEU A 86 -3.33 -13.60 2.09
C LEU A 86 -4.72 -12.97 2.34
N LYS A 87 -5.78 -13.47 1.69
CA LYS A 87 -7.14 -12.94 1.83
C LYS A 87 -7.60 -12.99 3.27
N GLU A 88 -8.24 -11.91 3.74
CA GLU A 88 -8.81 -11.81 5.08
C GLU A 88 -7.79 -12.09 6.21
N SER A 89 -6.49 -11.97 5.95
CA SER A 89 -5.45 -12.15 6.96
C SER A 89 -5.23 -10.86 7.76
N ILE A 90 -4.71 -11.00 8.98
CA ILE A 90 -4.55 -9.90 9.92
C ILE A 90 -3.06 -9.63 10.14
N PHE A 91 -2.57 -8.49 9.66
CA PHE A 91 -1.19 -8.01 9.77
C PHE A 91 -1.02 -6.82 10.73
N ASN A 92 -2.01 -6.54 11.57
CA ASN A 92 -1.98 -5.36 12.45
C ASN A 92 -0.68 -5.31 13.26
N ASP A 93 -0.03 -4.15 13.29
CA ASP A 93 1.24 -3.90 13.99
C ASP A 93 2.44 -4.79 13.54
N SER A 94 2.33 -5.51 12.42
CA SER A 94 3.43 -6.34 11.89
C SER A 94 4.47 -5.51 11.12
N ASP A 95 5.64 -6.10 10.89
CA ASP A 95 6.72 -5.51 10.11
C ASP A 95 6.95 -6.29 8.82
N LEU A 96 6.49 -5.77 7.69
CA LEU A 96 6.70 -6.29 6.34
C LEU A 96 7.75 -5.47 5.56
N THR A 97 8.64 -4.75 6.25
CA THR A 97 9.65 -3.92 5.58
C THR A 97 10.46 -4.75 4.58
N GLY A 98 10.56 -4.28 3.33
CA GLY A 98 11.25 -4.97 2.24
C GLY A 98 10.69 -6.35 1.86
N ALA A 99 9.50 -6.74 2.35
CA ALA A 99 8.87 -7.99 1.96
C ALA A 99 8.43 -7.95 0.49
N ASN A 100 8.45 -9.11 -0.17
CA ASN A 100 7.98 -9.25 -1.55
C ASN A 100 6.60 -9.89 -1.58
N LEU A 101 5.57 -9.10 -1.87
CA LEU A 101 4.16 -9.48 -2.01
C LEU A 101 3.68 -9.40 -3.47
N THR A 102 4.60 -9.43 -4.45
CA THR A 102 4.26 -9.33 -5.88
C THR A 102 3.18 -10.34 -6.27
N GLU A 103 2.15 -9.87 -6.97
CA GLU A 103 1.02 -10.68 -7.46
C GLU A 103 0.30 -11.51 -6.36
N SER A 104 0.39 -11.09 -5.10
CA SER A 104 -0.34 -11.73 -4.01
C SER A 104 -1.82 -11.33 -3.96
N SER A 105 -2.63 -12.19 -3.33
CA SER A 105 -4.05 -11.94 -3.09
C SER A 105 -4.26 -11.46 -1.66
N LEU A 106 -4.59 -10.18 -1.47
CA LEU A 106 -4.68 -9.47 -0.20
C LEU A 106 -6.08 -8.90 0.05
N GLU A 107 -7.10 -9.43 -0.64
CA GLU A 107 -8.46 -8.91 -0.51
C GLU A 107 -8.92 -8.96 0.95
N LYS A 108 -9.40 -7.81 1.45
CA LYS A 108 -9.88 -7.62 2.82
C LYS A 108 -8.87 -7.98 3.91
N ALA A 109 -7.57 -7.91 3.62
CA ALA A 109 -6.54 -8.06 4.65
C ALA A 109 -6.44 -6.78 5.50
N ASP A 110 -6.14 -6.95 6.80
CA ASP A 110 -5.97 -5.85 7.74
C ASP A 110 -4.48 -5.55 7.96
N PHE A 111 -4.05 -4.33 7.64
CA PHE A 111 -2.68 -3.81 7.80
C PHE A 111 -2.63 -2.62 8.77
N ILE A 112 -3.56 -2.54 9.72
CA ILE A 112 -3.67 -1.38 10.60
C ILE A 112 -2.35 -1.20 11.38
N ARG A 113 -1.74 -0.02 11.24
CA ARG A 113 -0.42 0.34 11.80
C ARG A 113 0.75 -0.58 11.38
N ALA A 114 0.59 -1.42 10.36
CA ALA A 114 1.66 -2.25 9.84
C ALA A 114 2.75 -1.40 9.16
N LYS A 115 3.98 -1.91 9.13
CA LYS A 115 5.09 -1.30 8.38
C LYS A 115 5.31 -2.06 7.08
N LEU A 116 5.23 -1.36 5.95
CA LEU A 116 5.47 -1.87 4.61
C LEU A 116 6.52 -1.02 3.87
N VAL A 117 7.44 -0.38 4.60
CA VAL A 117 8.54 0.41 4.02
C VAL A 117 9.30 -0.45 3.02
N GLU A 118 9.51 0.04 1.79
CA GLU A 118 10.17 -0.68 0.68
C GLU A 118 9.53 -2.04 0.30
N ALA A 119 8.31 -2.35 0.77
CA ALA A 119 7.63 -3.59 0.38
C ALA A 119 7.24 -3.54 -1.10
N ASN A 120 7.36 -4.68 -1.78
CA ASN A 120 6.98 -4.80 -3.18
C ASN A 120 5.61 -5.48 -3.30
N LEU A 121 4.57 -4.70 -3.59
CA LEU A 121 3.18 -5.13 -3.81
C LEU A 121 2.77 -5.01 -5.30
N LEU A 122 3.74 -5.03 -6.22
CA LEU A 122 3.48 -4.93 -7.66
C LEU A 122 2.39 -5.92 -8.10
N GLY A 123 1.32 -5.43 -8.71
CA GLY A 123 0.22 -6.24 -9.22
C GLY A 123 -0.58 -7.01 -8.17
N ALA A 124 -0.43 -6.69 -6.88
CA ALA A 124 -1.20 -7.33 -5.82
C ALA A 124 -2.69 -6.91 -5.85
N ASN A 125 -3.58 -7.82 -5.45
CA ASN A 125 -4.99 -7.51 -5.27
C ASN A 125 -5.27 -7.12 -3.81
N LEU A 126 -5.45 -5.84 -3.56
CA LEU A 126 -5.63 -5.20 -2.26
C LEU A 126 -7.07 -4.72 -2.04
N SER A 127 -8.02 -5.23 -2.83
CA SER A 127 -9.41 -4.77 -2.81
C SER A 127 -10.01 -4.91 -1.41
N GLY A 128 -10.52 -3.80 -0.87
CA GLY A 128 -11.11 -3.71 0.47
C GLY A 128 -10.14 -3.92 1.64
N ALA A 129 -8.82 -3.93 1.41
CA ALA A 129 -7.84 -4.01 2.49
C ALA A 129 -7.81 -2.73 3.34
N ASP A 130 -7.43 -2.86 4.62
CA ASP A 130 -7.38 -1.75 5.57
C ASP A 130 -5.93 -1.41 5.95
N PHE A 131 -5.41 -0.30 5.41
CA PHE A 131 -4.09 0.26 5.70
C PHE A 131 -4.17 1.46 6.66
N SER A 132 -5.23 1.60 7.45
CA SER A 132 -5.36 2.74 8.36
C SER A 132 -4.12 2.85 9.26
N GLU A 133 -3.53 4.05 9.29
CA GLU A 133 -2.29 4.36 10.04
C GLU A 133 -1.06 3.52 9.67
N ALA A 134 -1.09 2.77 8.55
CA ALA A 134 0.04 1.99 8.09
C ALA A 134 1.17 2.89 7.56
N LYS A 135 2.41 2.39 7.60
CA LYS A 135 3.60 3.09 7.10
C LYS A 135 4.12 2.40 5.85
N LEU A 136 3.90 3.00 4.70
CA LEU A 136 4.34 2.57 3.38
C LEU A 136 5.43 3.50 2.81
N THR A 137 5.97 4.38 3.64
CA THR A 137 6.87 5.45 3.22
C THR A 137 8.20 4.95 2.69
N GLY A 138 8.79 5.75 1.81
CA GLY A 138 10.23 5.72 1.57
C GLY A 138 10.96 6.53 2.65
N ARG A 139 12.22 6.20 2.94
CA ARG A 139 13.07 7.13 3.69
C ARG A 139 13.72 8.10 2.72
N TYR A 140 13.41 9.38 2.91
CA TYR A 140 14.21 10.48 2.38
C TYR A 140 15.42 10.73 3.30
N GLN A 141 16.57 11.04 2.67
CA GLN A 141 17.82 11.62 3.21
C GLN A 141 18.82 10.64 3.87
N ARG A 142 20.11 10.55 3.50
CA ARG A 142 21.13 11.47 2.95
C ARG A 142 22.00 10.71 1.91
N GLU A 143 22.87 11.42 1.18
CA GLU A 143 23.94 10.86 0.32
C GLU A 143 23.52 10.20 -1.00
N GLY A 144 22.49 10.72 -1.68
CA GLY A 144 22.20 10.35 -3.08
C GLY A 144 21.58 8.97 -3.29
N TYR A 145 21.16 8.28 -2.22
CA TYR A 145 20.37 7.06 -2.29
C TYR A 145 18.88 7.35 -2.08
N TYR A 146 18.09 7.09 -3.11
CA TYR A 146 16.63 7.15 -3.04
C TYR A 146 16.12 5.80 -2.56
N SER A 147 15.65 5.70 -1.31
CA SER A 147 14.76 4.59 -0.97
C SER A 147 13.34 4.99 -1.36
N ARG A 148 12.80 4.30 -2.36
CA ARG A 148 11.39 4.45 -2.74
C ARG A 148 10.51 3.89 -1.62
N GLY A 149 9.30 4.43 -1.49
CA GLY A 149 8.30 3.81 -0.63
C GLY A 149 7.87 2.44 -1.14
N ALA A 150 6.77 1.92 -0.57
CA ALA A 150 6.18 0.69 -1.07
C ALA A 150 5.84 0.82 -2.57
N ASN A 151 6.02 -0.27 -3.31
CA ASN A 151 5.60 -0.33 -4.71
C ASN A 151 4.25 -1.02 -4.82
N LEU A 152 3.19 -0.26 -5.07
CA LEU A 152 1.82 -0.75 -5.29
C LEU A 152 1.41 -0.68 -6.77
N SER A 153 2.34 -0.37 -7.67
CA SER A 153 2.05 -0.16 -9.09
C SER A 153 1.30 -1.35 -9.69
N LYS A 154 0.36 -1.08 -10.60
CA LYS A 154 -0.51 -2.10 -11.25
C LYS A 154 -1.39 -2.89 -10.28
N GLY A 155 -1.42 -2.52 -9.00
CA GLY A 155 -2.26 -3.14 -7.99
C GLY A 155 -3.73 -2.75 -8.12
N LYS A 156 -4.59 -3.50 -7.42
CA LYS A 156 -6.02 -3.18 -7.27
C LYS A 156 -6.32 -2.81 -5.84
N LEU A 157 -6.62 -1.55 -5.56
CA LEU A 157 -6.96 -1.04 -4.23
C LEU A 157 -8.45 -0.70 -4.12
N ILE A 158 -9.32 -1.30 -4.93
CA ILE A 158 -10.75 -0.95 -4.98
C ILE A 158 -11.37 -0.99 -3.57
N GLY A 159 -11.88 0.15 -3.10
CA GLY A 159 -12.49 0.28 -1.78
C GLY A 159 -11.53 0.12 -0.59
N ALA A 160 -10.21 0.15 -0.81
CA ALA A 160 -9.23 0.07 0.26
C ALA A 160 -9.27 1.31 1.16
N LYS A 161 -8.99 1.11 2.44
CA LYS A 161 -8.92 2.20 3.42
C LYS A 161 -7.47 2.55 3.68
N MET A 162 -7.12 3.81 3.58
CA MET A 162 -5.76 4.32 3.83
C MET A 162 -5.81 5.54 4.75
N ARG A 163 -6.78 5.58 5.68
CA ARG A 163 -7.01 6.72 6.57
C ARG A 163 -5.80 6.95 7.47
N GLY A 164 -5.23 8.15 7.41
CA GLY A 164 -4.04 8.48 8.19
C GLY A 164 -2.80 7.66 7.85
N ALA A 165 -2.82 6.88 6.76
CA ALA A 165 -1.65 6.13 6.31
C ALA A 165 -0.56 7.09 5.83
N ASP A 166 0.68 6.67 5.98
CA ASP A 166 1.83 7.39 5.47
C ASP A 166 2.37 6.64 4.25
N ILE A 167 2.04 7.11 3.06
CA ILE A 167 2.43 6.55 1.76
C ILE A 167 3.38 7.50 1.00
N SER A 168 4.09 8.37 1.72
CA SER A 168 4.99 9.33 1.08
C SER A 168 6.08 8.63 0.25
N GLY A 169 6.24 9.04 -0.99
CA GLY A 169 7.18 8.43 -1.95
C GLY A 169 6.81 7.03 -2.40
N ALA A 170 5.58 6.55 -2.15
CA ALA A 170 5.10 5.28 -2.66
C ALA A 170 4.87 5.33 -4.18
N GLU A 171 5.09 4.19 -4.84
CA GLU A 171 4.88 4.03 -6.28
C GLU A 171 3.51 3.41 -6.54
N MET A 172 2.62 4.16 -7.18
CA MET A 172 1.23 3.77 -7.45
C MET A 172 0.87 3.93 -8.93
N MET A 173 1.86 3.79 -9.83
CA MET A 173 1.63 3.89 -11.27
C MET A 173 0.66 2.82 -11.77
N GLU A 174 -0.27 3.20 -12.66
CA GLU A 174 -1.27 2.29 -13.24
C GLU A 174 -2.12 1.54 -12.19
N THR A 175 -2.24 2.09 -10.97
CA THR A 175 -2.99 1.46 -9.88
C THR A 175 -4.47 1.78 -9.98
N ASP A 176 -5.32 0.79 -9.71
CA ASP A 176 -6.76 1.01 -9.58
C ASP A 176 -7.10 1.42 -8.14
N CYS A 177 -7.31 2.72 -7.93
CA CYS A 177 -7.64 3.33 -6.65
C CYS A 177 -9.12 3.73 -6.55
N THR A 178 -9.99 3.04 -7.32
CA THR A 178 -11.44 3.30 -7.25
C THR A 178 -11.96 3.17 -5.81
N ASP A 179 -12.74 4.14 -5.34
CA ASP A 179 -13.33 4.17 -4.00
C ASP A 179 -12.31 4.09 -2.83
N VAL A 180 -11.04 4.45 -3.05
CA VAL A 180 -10.04 4.46 -1.97
C VAL A 180 -10.25 5.65 -1.03
N ASP A 181 -10.12 5.40 0.27
CA ASP A 181 -10.17 6.43 1.31
C ASP A 181 -8.77 6.85 1.80
N PHE A 182 -8.25 7.96 1.27
CA PHE A 182 -7.02 8.61 1.72
C PHE A 182 -7.25 9.70 2.76
N THR A 183 -8.38 9.71 3.48
CA THR A 183 -8.66 10.76 4.48
C THR A 183 -7.49 10.91 5.46
N ARG A 184 -6.93 12.12 5.56
CA ARG A 184 -5.77 12.46 6.43
C ARG A 184 -4.48 11.67 6.14
N ALA A 185 -4.40 10.97 5.02
CA ALA A 185 -3.18 10.29 4.63
C ALA A 185 -2.08 11.28 4.23
N ASN A 186 -0.83 10.86 4.36
CA ASN A 186 0.31 11.55 3.77
C ASN A 186 0.70 10.86 2.47
N LEU A 187 0.52 11.55 1.35
CA LEU A 187 0.84 11.10 0.01
C LEU A 187 1.94 11.94 -0.63
N SER A 188 2.68 12.71 0.16
CA SER A 188 3.72 13.56 -0.39
C SER A 188 4.71 12.77 -1.24
N GLU A 189 5.08 13.30 -2.40
CA GLU A 189 6.00 12.68 -3.37
C GLU A 189 5.54 11.32 -3.93
N ALA A 190 4.31 10.88 -3.66
CA ALA A 190 3.79 9.63 -4.20
C ALA A 190 3.54 9.74 -5.70
N ASN A 191 3.78 8.65 -6.43
CA ASN A 191 3.66 8.60 -7.88
C ASN A 191 2.38 7.89 -8.31
N PHE A 192 1.39 8.67 -8.76
CA PHE A 192 0.07 8.21 -9.21
C PHE A 192 -0.11 8.26 -10.72
N LYS A 193 0.96 8.33 -11.51
CA LYS A 193 0.83 8.40 -12.97
C LYS A 193 -0.01 7.26 -13.52
N HIS A 194 -0.94 7.59 -14.40
CA HIS A 194 -1.86 6.61 -15.01
C HIS A 194 -2.79 5.88 -14.03
N ALA A 195 -2.88 6.30 -12.76
CA ALA A 195 -3.78 5.69 -11.80
C ALA A 195 -5.25 6.01 -12.11
N ASN A 196 -6.15 5.11 -11.75
CA ASN A 196 -7.60 5.34 -11.77
C ASN A 196 -8.06 5.77 -10.38
N LEU A 197 -8.43 7.04 -10.21
CA LEU A 197 -8.81 7.66 -8.93
C LEU A 197 -10.31 7.94 -8.84
N GLN A 198 -11.13 7.16 -9.54
CA GLN A 198 -12.58 7.33 -9.51
C GLN A 198 -13.13 7.18 -8.08
N SER A 199 -13.91 8.17 -7.63
CA SER A 199 -14.56 8.21 -6.32
C SER A 199 -13.59 8.09 -5.15
N THR A 200 -12.30 8.40 -5.36
CA THR A 200 -11.28 8.45 -4.32
C THR A 200 -11.48 9.67 -3.41
N CYS A 201 -11.31 9.46 -2.11
CA CYS A 201 -11.42 10.50 -1.08
C CYS A 201 -10.03 10.98 -0.64
N PHE A 202 -9.74 12.28 -0.82
CA PHE A 202 -8.51 12.94 -0.39
C PHE A 202 -8.74 13.94 0.76
N VAL A 203 -9.83 13.80 1.50
CA VAL A 203 -10.21 14.76 2.55
C VAL A 203 -9.09 14.92 3.57
N LYS A 204 -8.56 16.15 3.71
CA LYS A 204 -7.44 16.49 4.60
C LYS A 204 -6.14 15.72 4.32
N ALA A 205 -5.99 15.17 3.13
CA ALA A 205 -4.79 14.46 2.73
C ALA A 205 -3.66 15.43 2.35
N LYS A 206 -2.41 15.01 2.56
CA LYS A 206 -1.24 15.77 2.12
C LYS A 206 -0.76 15.23 0.79
N LEU A 207 -0.71 16.06 -0.23
CA LEU A 207 -0.41 15.66 -1.61
C LEU A 207 0.85 16.35 -2.13
N GLY A 208 1.64 16.97 -1.25
CA GLY A 208 2.73 17.82 -1.70
C GLY A 208 3.73 17.06 -2.56
N ASP A 209 4.16 17.63 -3.69
CA ASP A 209 5.01 16.98 -4.69
C ASP A 209 4.47 15.72 -5.38
N ALA A 210 3.27 15.23 -5.02
CA ALA A 210 2.71 14.02 -5.58
C ALA A 210 2.45 14.17 -7.10
N ASP A 211 2.65 13.08 -7.84
CA ASP A 211 2.59 13.09 -9.31
C ASP A 211 1.34 12.42 -9.85
N PHE A 212 0.38 13.21 -10.31
CA PHE A 212 -0.91 12.75 -10.83
C PHE A 212 -1.01 12.82 -12.36
N ARG A 213 0.09 13.08 -13.07
CA ARG A 213 0.05 13.24 -14.53
C ARG A 213 -0.52 12.00 -15.20
N SER A 214 -1.43 12.20 -16.15
CA SER A 214 -2.18 11.13 -16.83
C SER A 214 -3.06 10.25 -15.92
N ALA A 215 -3.28 10.61 -14.65
CA ALA A 215 -4.24 9.93 -13.80
C ALA A 215 -5.68 10.34 -14.15
N LYS A 216 -6.63 9.46 -13.89
CA LYS A 216 -8.06 9.68 -14.14
C LYS A 216 -8.76 10.08 -12.83
N PHE A 217 -9.31 11.28 -12.80
CA PHE A 217 -10.15 11.75 -11.70
C PHE A 217 -11.62 11.77 -12.13
N ILE A 218 -12.46 11.09 -11.36
CA ILE A 218 -13.93 11.16 -11.50
C ILE A 218 -14.50 11.19 -10.10
N ASP A 219 -15.34 12.19 -9.78
CA ASP A 219 -16.10 12.24 -8.52
C ASP A 219 -15.24 12.22 -7.23
N CYS A 220 -13.99 12.68 -7.30
CA CYS A 220 -13.08 12.72 -6.15
C CYS A 220 -13.41 13.87 -5.20
N ASP A 221 -13.14 13.70 -3.89
CA ASP A 221 -13.31 14.76 -2.89
C ASP A 221 -11.95 15.23 -2.34
N PHE A 222 -11.66 16.52 -2.51
CA PHE A 222 -10.43 17.18 -2.08
C PHE A 222 -10.61 18.08 -0.83
N SER A 223 -11.72 17.95 -0.09
CA SER A 223 -12.03 18.86 1.03
C SER A 223 -10.86 19.00 2.02
N GLY A 224 -10.22 20.17 2.03
CA GLY A 224 -9.11 20.50 2.91
C GLY A 224 -7.82 19.74 2.63
N ALA A 225 -7.65 19.16 1.45
CA ALA A 225 -6.40 18.56 1.02
C ALA A 225 -5.33 19.63 0.77
N GLU A 226 -4.06 19.30 1.02
CA GLU A 226 -2.90 20.18 0.83
C GLU A 226 -2.21 19.82 -0.50
N LEU A 227 -2.18 20.75 -1.47
CA LEU A 227 -1.76 20.49 -2.87
C LEU A 227 -0.41 21.11 -3.26
N ILE A 228 0.37 21.58 -2.31
CA ILE A 228 1.64 22.29 -2.53
C ILE A 228 2.55 21.51 -3.50
N GLU A 229 2.83 22.06 -4.68
CA GLU A 229 3.68 21.46 -5.70
C GLU A 229 3.19 20.08 -6.24
N ALA A 230 1.93 19.72 -6.00
CA ALA A 230 1.30 18.55 -6.60
C ALA A 230 1.20 18.73 -8.13
N LYS A 231 1.47 17.66 -8.89
CA LYS A 231 1.63 17.73 -10.36
C LYS A 231 0.36 17.22 -11.04
N PHE A 232 -0.43 18.15 -11.59
CA PHE A 232 -1.70 17.90 -12.28
C PHE A 232 -1.68 18.29 -13.77
N GLN A 233 -0.50 18.53 -14.36
CA GLN A 233 -0.39 18.87 -15.78
C GLN A 233 -1.11 17.87 -16.69
N GLY A 234 -1.93 18.38 -17.62
CA GLY A 234 -2.76 17.62 -18.55
C GLY A 234 -3.90 16.81 -17.90
N VAL A 235 -4.20 17.01 -16.62
CA VAL A 235 -5.24 16.26 -15.91
C VAL A 235 -6.62 16.90 -16.06
N ASP A 236 -7.67 16.07 -16.15
CA ASP A 236 -9.04 16.54 -16.09
C ASP A 236 -9.56 16.55 -14.64
N LEU A 237 -9.59 17.73 -14.01
CA LEU A 237 -10.14 17.94 -12.67
C LEU A 237 -11.58 18.45 -12.70
N SER A 238 -12.25 18.52 -13.86
CA SER A 238 -13.57 19.18 -13.98
C SER A 238 -14.66 18.57 -13.09
N SER A 239 -14.54 17.28 -12.76
CA SER A 239 -15.52 16.53 -11.96
C SER A 239 -15.15 16.38 -10.47
N VAL A 240 -14.02 16.96 -10.04
CA VAL A 240 -13.60 16.87 -8.63
C VAL A 240 -14.36 17.87 -7.77
N LYS A 241 -14.51 17.51 -6.50
CA LYS A 241 -15.28 18.27 -5.50
C LYS A 241 -14.31 18.91 -4.51
N ASN A 242 -14.63 20.12 -4.08
CA ASN A 242 -14.04 20.78 -2.92
C ASN A 242 -12.52 21.03 -2.99
N ILE A 243 -11.96 21.19 -4.20
CA ILE A 243 -10.64 21.81 -4.36
C ILE A 243 -10.81 23.33 -4.24
N SER A 244 -9.93 24.02 -3.50
CA SER A 244 -10.00 25.49 -3.39
C SER A 244 -9.12 26.15 -4.46
N ALA A 245 -9.41 27.42 -4.77
CA ALA A 245 -8.58 28.18 -5.71
C ALA A 245 -7.15 28.36 -5.17
N GLU A 246 -7.00 28.56 -3.86
CA GLU A 246 -5.71 28.71 -3.18
C GLU A 246 -4.89 27.43 -3.20
N GLU A 247 -5.51 26.27 -2.99
CA GLU A 247 -4.82 24.98 -3.09
C GLU A 247 -4.41 24.70 -4.53
N LEU A 248 -5.31 24.92 -5.49
CA LEU A 248 -4.98 24.73 -6.90
C LEU A 248 -3.84 25.67 -7.35
N GLN A 249 -3.83 26.93 -6.87
CA GLN A 249 -2.76 27.90 -7.12
C GLN A 249 -1.37 27.41 -6.70
N SER A 250 -1.31 26.58 -5.66
CA SER A 250 -0.07 26.03 -5.13
C SER A 250 0.45 24.81 -5.89
N ALA A 251 -0.36 24.26 -6.80
CA ALA A 251 -0.04 23.07 -7.57
C ALA A 251 0.64 23.42 -8.89
N PHE A 252 1.09 22.40 -9.63
CA PHE A 252 1.52 22.55 -11.01
C PHE A 252 0.43 22.08 -11.96
N ILE A 253 -0.12 23.02 -12.73
CA ILE A 253 -1.06 22.79 -13.83
C ILE A 253 -0.51 23.42 -15.12
N ASP A 254 -1.13 23.10 -16.24
CA ASP A 254 -0.85 23.68 -17.56
C ASP A 254 -2.15 24.05 -18.29
N ASN A 255 -2.05 24.61 -19.49
CA ASN A 255 -3.20 25.01 -20.31
C ASN A 255 -4.06 23.84 -20.82
N GLU A 256 -3.59 22.60 -20.70
CA GLU A 256 -4.33 21.38 -21.01
C GLU A 256 -5.11 20.86 -19.79
N THR A 257 -4.75 21.32 -18.59
CA THR A 257 -5.42 20.95 -17.35
C THR A 257 -6.82 21.56 -17.31
N LYS A 258 -7.84 20.71 -17.16
CA LYS A 258 -9.22 21.17 -16.94
C LYS A 258 -9.48 21.32 -15.46
N VAL A 259 -10.11 22.41 -15.08
CA VAL A 259 -10.44 22.72 -13.68
C VAL A 259 -11.95 22.69 -13.45
N PRO A 260 -12.43 22.58 -12.20
CA PRO A 260 -13.85 22.70 -11.89
C PRO A 260 -14.45 24.05 -12.33
N ASP A 261 -15.74 24.07 -12.66
CA ASP A 261 -16.46 25.24 -13.15
C ASP A 261 -16.53 26.42 -12.15
N TYR A 262 -16.40 26.13 -10.86
CA TYR A 262 -16.34 27.11 -9.78
C TYR A 262 -14.94 27.72 -9.57
N ILE A 263 -13.94 27.35 -10.38
CA ILE A 263 -12.59 27.94 -10.36
C ILE A 263 -12.27 28.51 -11.74
N LYS A 264 -11.79 29.76 -11.74
CA LYS A 264 -11.22 30.41 -12.91
C LYS A 264 -9.70 30.42 -12.80
N VAL A 265 -9.03 30.07 -13.89
CA VAL A 265 -7.57 30.18 -14.03
C VAL A 265 -7.24 31.32 -14.98
N ASN A 266 -6.53 32.32 -14.49
CA ASN A 266 -6.04 33.47 -15.25
C ASN A 266 -4.54 33.24 -15.57
N TRP A 267 -4.23 32.84 -16.79
CA TRP A 267 -2.85 32.57 -17.23
C TRP A 267 -2.06 33.86 -17.45
N LYS A 268 -0.84 33.93 -16.90
CA LYS A 268 0.13 35.02 -17.11
C LYS A 268 1.27 34.61 -18.04
N SER A 269 1.67 33.34 -17.99
CA SER A 269 2.64 32.69 -18.90
C SER A 269 2.22 31.23 -19.10
N GLU A 270 3.10 30.40 -19.67
CA GLU A 270 2.90 28.95 -19.83
C GLU A 270 2.83 28.20 -18.49
N ASP A 271 3.54 28.70 -17.47
CA ASP A 271 3.73 28.06 -16.16
C ASP A 271 3.28 28.91 -14.97
N THR A 272 2.88 30.17 -15.21
CA THR A 272 2.45 31.11 -14.18
C THR A 272 1.00 31.49 -14.40
N TYR A 273 0.19 31.36 -13.36
CA TYR A 273 -1.25 31.60 -13.40
C TYR A 273 -1.76 32.11 -12.05
N GLU A 274 -2.97 32.66 -12.06
CA GLU A 274 -3.73 33.00 -10.86
C GLU A 274 -5.07 32.25 -10.81
N CYS A 275 -5.42 31.67 -9.67
CA CYS A 275 -6.70 31.01 -9.44
C CYS A 275 -7.65 31.89 -8.62
N GLU A 276 -8.91 31.96 -9.06
CA GLU A 276 -9.97 32.70 -8.38
C GLU A 276 -11.24 31.85 -8.31
N ARG A 277 -11.99 31.98 -7.22
CA ARG A 277 -13.33 31.37 -7.13
C ARG A 277 -14.33 32.21 -7.93
N VAL A 278 -15.18 31.54 -8.71
CA VAL A 278 -16.29 32.16 -9.48
C VAL A 278 -17.58 32.17 -8.68
#